data_AF-A0A2U9IPG6-F1
#
_entry.id   AF-A0A2U9IPG6-F1
#
_cell.length_a   1.000
_cell.length_b   1.000
_cell.length_c   1.000
_cell.angle_alpha   90.00
_cell.angle_beta   90.00
_cell.angle_gamma   90.00
#
_symmetry.space_group_name_H-M   'P 1'
#
loop_
_entity.id
_entity.type
_entity.pdbx_description
1 polymer ?
#
loop_
_entity_poly.entity_id
_entity_poly.type
_entity_poly.pdbx_seq_one_letter_code
_entity_poly.pdbx_strand_id
1 'polypeptide(L)'
;MPKPYVAINMALLRNEPKTFDMFGSIGPKVCMVTARHPGFVGFQNHIQVGVVPFGTRYGGAKPDMTKEQSTVGVYQYTFWKDWKDHEEMHKQNWSYIFKLCYSCSSQIVWGPWEPLYEIVYANMPINTEMTDFTTVVGRKFAEGKPMEIPPISQPFGKRSVAFAEHIVKPGKEKQFEDAIIKTLEMFKRAPGFLGAMVLKEIGVSPLGSLQFGAKAFHEALETDGSNVPDPNNTVFEAPEAKPTPPNYIVHVEWSGPDALQFGMGRVLISPEYRAVHDEALDTLIYGPYIRILNPVMEGTFWREYLNE
;
A
#
# COMPACT_ATOMS: atom_id res chain seq x y z
N MET A 1 8.26 9.49 16.92
CA MET A 1 8.76 9.26 15.56
C MET A 1 7.62 9.62 14.60
N PRO A 2 7.84 10.48 13.60
CA PRO A 2 6.77 10.92 12.73
C PRO A 2 6.33 9.76 11.83
N LYS A 3 5.05 9.36 11.93
CA LYS A 3 4.48 8.40 10.99
C LYS A 3 4.20 9.17 9.68
N PRO A 4 4.75 8.76 8.53
CA PRO A 4 4.41 9.41 7.27
C PRO A 4 2.94 9.18 6.93
N TYR A 5 2.38 10.07 6.14
CA TYR A 5 1.15 9.80 5.40
C TYR A 5 1.46 8.91 4.20
N VAL A 6 0.44 8.20 3.71
CA VAL A 6 0.58 7.26 2.60
C VAL A 6 -0.46 7.60 1.53
N ALA A 7 -0.03 7.84 0.29
CA ALA A 7 -0.91 7.82 -0.87
C ALA A 7 -0.78 6.45 -1.54
N ILE A 8 -1.90 5.84 -1.93
CA ILE A 8 -1.89 4.54 -2.63
C ILE A 8 -2.55 4.70 -3.98
N ASN A 9 -1.75 4.84 -5.04
CA ASN A 9 -2.28 4.82 -6.41
C ASN A 9 -2.69 3.38 -6.77
N MET A 10 -3.98 3.20 -7.07
CA MET A 10 -4.59 1.92 -7.42
C MET A 10 -5.03 1.94 -8.89
N ALA A 11 -4.64 0.91 -9.64
CA ALA A 11 -5.09 0.73 -11.01
C ALA A 11 -5.19 -0.76 -11.38
N LEU A 12 -6.07 -1.07 -12.33
CA LEU A 12 -6.12 -2.36 -13.01
C LEU A 12 -5.65 -2.17 -14.44
N LEU A 13 -4.67 -2.98 -14.86
CA LEU A 13 -4.11 -2.93 -16.20
C LEU A 13 -4.23 -4.31 -16.86
N ARG A 14 -4.10 -4.37 -18.20
CA ARG A 14 -4.02 -5.64 -18.94
C ARG A 14 -2.83 -6.47 -18.45
N ASN A 15 -3.03 -7.75 -18.16
CA ASN A 15 -1.95 -8.67 -17.75
C ASN A 15 -1.24 -9.25 -18.99
N GLU A 16 -0.38 -8.46 -19.62
CA GLU A 16 0.37 -8.85 -20.82
C GLU A 16 1.78 -8.21 -20.81
N PRO A 17 2.77 -8.78 -21.54
CA PRO A 17 4.17 -8.34 -21.48
C PRO A 17 4.36 -6.83 -21.68
N LYS A 18 3.62 -6.24 -22.63
CA LYS A 18 3.66 -4.80 -22.92
C LYS A 18 3.40 -3.94 -21.68
N THR A 19 2.49 -4.36 -20.79
CA THR A 19 2.21 -3.66 -19.53
C THR A 19 3.44 -3.63 -18.61
N PHE A 20 4.14 -4.75 -18.48
CA PHE A 20 5.34 -4.85 -17.64
C PHE A 20 6.54 -4.11 -18.26
N ASP A 21 6.67 -4.08 -19.59
CA ASP A 21 7.67 -3.25 -20.28
C ASP A 21 7.46 -1.75 -20.00
N MET A 22 6.21 -1.30 -19.95
CA MET A 22 5.88 0.07 -19.54
C MET A 22 6.17 0.32 -18.06
N PHE A 23 5.89 -0.63 -17.17
CA PHE A 23 6.28 -0.48 -15.75
C PHE A 23 7.80 -0.29 -15.60
N GLY A 24 8.61 -1.05 -16.34
CA GLY A 24 10.07 -0.94 -16.30
C GLY A 24 10.61 0.38 -16.85
N SER A 25 9.90 1.03 -17.79
CA SER A 25 10.38 2.25 -18.46
C SER A 25 9.75 3.55 -17.95
N ILE A 26 8.49 3.50 -17.47
CA ILE A 26 7.72 4.64 -16.98
C ILE A 26 7.75 4.71 -15.45
N GLY A 27 7.64 3.56 -14.76
CA GLY A 27 7.62 3.50 -13.29
C GLY A 27 8.79 4.22 -12.62
N PRO A 28 10.05 3.99 -13.03
CA PRO A 28 11.21 4.71 -12.49
C PRO A 28 11.13 6.22 -12.71
N LYS A 29 10.61 6.67 -13.87
CA LYS A 29 10.49 8.10 -14.20
C LYS A 29 9.47 8.80 -13.31
N VAL A 30 8.33 8.16 -13.03
CA VAL A 30 7.34 8.68 -12.08
C VAL A 30 8.00 8.87 -10.72
N CYS A 31 8.68 7.84 -10.20
CA CYS A 31 9.35 7.91 -8.89
C CYS A 31 10.43 9.02 -8.84
N MET A 32 11.20 9.21 -9.91
CA MET A 32 12.20 10.29 -10.01
C MET A 32 11.57 11.69 -10.00
N VAL A 33 10.38 11.85 -10.59
CA VAL A 33 9.65 13.12 -10.54
C VAL A 33 9.04 13.35 -9.16
N THR A 34 8.47 12.32 -8.54
CA THR A 34 7.94 12.36 -7.17
C THR A 34 9.02 12.79 -6.17
N ALA A 35 10.24 12.28 -6.32
CA ALA A 35 11.38 12.61 -5.47
C ALA A 35 11.88 14.07 -5.59
N ARG A 36 11.30 14.90 -6.46
CA ARG A 36 11.62 16.34 -6.52
C ARG A 36 11.07 17.10 -5.31
N HIS A 37 10.05 16.57 -4.64
CA HIS A 37 9.43 17.25 -3.50
C HIS A 37 10.12 16.84 -2.18
N PRO A 38 10.54 17.79 -1.31
CA PRO A 38 11.27 17.50 -0.08
C PRO A 38 10.43 16.81 1.01
N GLY A 39 9.11 16.79 0.84
CA GLY A 39 8.17 16.04 1.67
C GLY A 39 8.09 14.55 1.34
N PHE A 40 8.60 14.12 0.17
CA PHE A 40 8.66 12.71 -0.21
C PHE A 40 9.71 11.98 0.60
N VAL A 41 9.33 10.88 1.26
CA VAL A 41 10.23 10.07 2.09
C VAL A 41 10.41 8.64 1.59
N GLY A 42 9.85 8.30 0.44
CA GLY A 42 10.08 7.02 -0.25
C GLY A 42 8.80 6.37 -0.77
N PHE A 43 8.91 5.12 -1.24
CA PHE A 43 7.80 4.44 -1.90
C PHE A 43 7.88 2.91 -1.76
N GLN A 44 6.74 2.22 -1.95
CA GLN A 44 6.66 0.76 -2.02
C GLN A 44 5.57 0.36 -3.04
N ASN A 45 5.98 -0.07 -4.23
CA ASN A 45 5.08 -0.40 -5.32
C ASN A 45 4.81 -1.89 -5.38
N HIS A 46 3.53 -2.22 -5.42
CA HIS A 46 3.08 -3.60 -5.36
C HIS A 46 2.35 -4.05 -6.62
N ILE A 47 2.47 -5.34 -6.89
CA ILE A 47 1.64 -6.06 -7.85
C ILE A 47 0.79 -7.08 -7.10
N GLN A 48 -0.51 -7.11 -7.37
CA GLN A 48 -1.38 -8.16 -6.85
C GLN A 48 -1.10 -9.47 -7.57
N VAL A 49 -0.78 -10.49 -6.79
CA VAL A 49 -0.50 -11.85 -7.30
C VAL A 49 -1.67 -12.79 -7.06
N GLY A 50 -2.52 -12.53 -6.07
CA GLY A 50 -3.66 -13.39 -5.77
C GLY A 50 -4.51 -12.87 -4.61
N VAL A 51 -5.28 -13.76 -4.00
CA VAL A 51 -6.22 -13.46 -2.91
C VAL A 51 -6.20 -14.61 -1.90
N VAL A 52 -6.32 -14.31 -0.60
CA VAL A 52 -6.49 -15.35 0.42
C VAL A 52 -7.89 -15.96 0.29
N PRO A 53 -8.03 -17.28 0.02
CA PRO A 53 -9.32 -17.87 -0.30
C PRO A 53 -10.22 -18.12 0.92
N PHE A 54 -9.68 -18.03 2.14
CA PHE A 54 -10.35 -18.34 3.41
C PHE A 54 -11.06 -19.71 3.38
N GLY A 55 -10.28 -20.76 3.13
CA GLY A 55 -10.83 -22.08 2.82
C GLY A 55 -11.52 -22.03 1.46
N THR A 56 -12.83 -22.17 1.42
CA THR A 56 -13.64 -22.14 0.20
C THR A 56 -14.54 -20.90 0.09
N ARG A 57 -14.42 -19.94 1.02
CA ARG A 57 -15.22 -18.70 1.00
C ARG A 57 -15.05 -17.91 -0.30
N TYR A 58 -13.83 -17.90 -0.85
CA TYR A 58 -13.53 -17.43 -2.20
C TYR A 58 -12.90 -18.58 -3.01
N GLY A 59 -13.64 -19.68 -3.18
CA GLY A 59 -13.11 -20.92 -3.80
C GLY A 59 -12.63 -20.81 -5.26
N GLY A 60 -12.96 -19.73 -5.96
CA GLY A 60 -12.40 -19.43 -7.29
C GLY A 60 -11.07 -18.68 -7.25
N ALA A 61 -10.63 -18.24 -6.07
CA ALA A 61 -9.39 -17.51 -5.88
C ALA A 61 -8.31 -18.40 -5.26
N LYS A 62 -7.05 -17.98 -5.37
CA LYS A 62 -5.89 -18.67 -4.80
C LYS A 62 -4.75 -17.70 -4.52
N PRO A 63 -3.75 -18.11 -3.71
CA PRO A 63 -2.64 -17.23 -3.35
C PRO A 63 -1.84 -16.68 -4.54
N ASP A 64 -1.75 -17.45 -5.64
CA ASP A 64 -1.13 -17.02 -6.90
C ASP A 64 -2.07 -17.31 -8.08
N MET A 65 -2.56 -16.23 -8.69
CA MET A 65 -3.45 -16.18 -9.85
C MET A 65 -2.77 -15.56 -11.07
N THR A 66 -1.47 -15.31 -11.01
CA THR A 66 -0.74 -14.51 -12.02
C THR A 66 -0.79 -15.11 -13.43
N LYS A 67 -0.96 -16.43 -13.53
CA LYS A 67 -1.04 -17.17 -14.79
C LYS A 67 -2.44 -17.23 -15.38
N GLU A 68 -3.48 -16.93 -14.60
CA GLU A 68 -4.88 -17.04 -15.05
C GLU A 68 -5.60 -15.69 -15.14
N GLN A 69 -5.13 -14.67 -14.42
CA GLN A 69 -5.76 -13.36 -14.42
C GLN A 69 -5.54 -12.63 -15.77
N SER A 70 -6.61 -12.08 -16.33
CA SER A 70 -6.55 -11.23 -17.54
C SER A 70 -6.11 -9.80 -17.25
N THR A 71 -6.17 -9.39 -15.98
CA THR A 71 -5.76 -8.06 -15.50
C THR A 71 -4.80 -8.19 -14.33
N VAL A 72 -4.00 -7.16 -14.12
CA VAL A 72 -3.05 -7.05 -13.02
C VAL A 72 -3.37 -5.80 -12.22
N GLY A 73 -3.54 -5.97 -10.91
CA GLY A 73 -3.72 -4.85 -9.98
C GLY A 73 -2.38 -4.31 -9.50
N VAL A 74 -2.21 -3.00 -9.54
CA VAL A 74 -1.05 -2.30 -8.96
C VAL A 74 -1.49 -1.42 -7.80
N TYR A 75 -0.68 -1.40 -6.75
CA TYR A 75 -0.91 -0.62 -5.53
C TYR A 75 0.39 0.09 -5.17
N GLN A 76 0.52 1.33 -5.62
CA GLN A 76 1.76 2.09 -5.57
C GLN A 76 1.74 3.03 -4.37
N TYR A 77 2.52 2.70 -3.34
CA TYR A 77 2.54 3.48 -2.12
C TYR A 77 3.59 4.57 -2.25
N THR A 78 3.23 5.82 -2.00
CA THR A 78 4.18 6.91 -1.80
C THR A 78 4.03 7.47 -0.38
N PHE A 79 5.16 7.72 0.28
CA PHE A 79 5.21 8.13 1.68
C PHE A 79 5.59 9.60 1.80
N TRP A 80 4.89 10.33 2.68
CA TRP A 80 4.96 11.78 2.77
C TRP A 80 5.05 12.26 4.21
N LYS A 81 5.77 13.36 4.45
CA LYS A 81 5.83 14.00 5.78
C LYS A 81 4.47 14.58 6.16
N ASP A 82 3.85 15.31 5.25
CA ASP A 82 2.47 15.77 5.30
C ASP A 82 1.73 15.26 4.04
N TRP A 83 0.47 14.86 4.14
CA TRP A 83 -0.32 14.47 2.97
C TRP A 83 -0.47 15.61 1.95
N LYS A 84 -0.37 16.87 2.39
CA LYS A 84 -0.36 18.03 1.49
C LYS A 84 0.87 18.09 0.60
N ASP A 85 1.99 17.52 1.02
CA ASP A 85 3.20 17.43 0.21
C ASP A 85 2.95 16.59 -1.07
N HIS A 86 2.07 15.59 -0.98
CA HIS A 86 1.63 14.79 -2.13
C HIS A 86 0.87 15.66 -3.14
N GLU A 87 -0.15 16.38 -2.66
CA GLU A 87 -0.98 17.26 -3.50
C GLU A 87 -0.13 18.36 -4.16
N GLU A 88 0.79 18.96 -3.39
CA GLU A 88 1.73 19.95 -3.88
C GLU A 88 2.69 19.36 -4.94
N MET A 89 3.21 18.16 -4.72
CA MET A 89 4.08 17.48 -5.69
C MET A 89 3.35 17.25 -7.03
N HIS A 90 2.11 16.73 -6.99
CA HIS A 90 1.28 16.55 -8.19
C HIS A 90 1.07 17.86 -8.92
N LYS A 91 0.77 18.93 -8.18
CA LYS A 91 0.51 20.25 -8.73
C LYS A 91 1.75 20.87 -9.39
N GLN A 92 2.88 20.88 -8.69
CA GLN A 92 4.13 21.49 -9.15
C GLN A 92 4.73 20.74 -10.34
N ASN A 93 4.53 19.42 -10.41
CA ASN A 93 5.14 18.56 -11.41
C ASN A 93 4.14 18.03 -12.45
N TRP A 94 2.95 18.63 -12.52
CA TRP A 94 1.80 18.11 -13.27
C TRP A 94 2.11 17.78 -14.73
N SER A 95 2.87 18.65 -15.41
CA SER A 95 3.22 18.47 -16.81
C SER A 95 4.02 17.17 -17.07
N TYR A 96 4.87 16.76 -16.12
CA TYR A 96 5.61 15.50 -16.21
C TYR A 96 4.75 14.33 -15.74
N ILE A 97 4.12 14.45 -14.57
CA ILE A 97 3.34 13.37 -13.97
C ILE A 97 2.21 12.94 -14.91
N PHE A 98 1.41 13.89 -15.41
CA PHE A 98 0.30 13.57 -16.30
C PHE A 98 0.76 12.83 -17.57
N LYS A 99 1.80 13.32 -18.24
CA LYS A 99 2.31 12.71 -19.48
C LYS A 99 2.87 11.31 -19.26
N LEU A 100 3.58 11.11 -18.14
CA LEU A 100 4.09 9.80 -17.75
C LEU A 100 2.93 8.84 -17.47
N CYS A 101 1.95 9.23 -16.66
CA CYS A 101 0.79 8.39 -16.37
C CYS A 101 -0.07 8.12 -17.61
N TYR A 102 -0.29 9.13 -18.46
CA TYR A 102 -1.04 8.99 -19.70
C TYR A 102 -0.39 8.01 -20.68
N SER A 103 0.94 7.86 -20.67
CA SER A 103 1.62 6.86 -21.50
C SER A 103 1.21 5.41 -21.17
N CYS A 104 0.67 5.17 -19.97
CA CYS A 104 0.11 3.87 -19.57
C CYS A 104 -1.34 3.66 -20.00
N SER A 105 -2.05 4.70 -20.48
CA SER A 105 -3.48 4.67 -20.79
C SER A 105 -3.90 3.51 -21.70
N SER A 106 -3.07 3.14 -22.68
CA SER A 106 -3.34 2.02 -23.60
C SER A 106 -3.47 0.64 -22.92
N GLN A 107 -3.07 0.52 -21.65
CA GLN A 107 -3.21 -0.70 -20.86
C GLN A 107 -4.17 -0.58 -19.68
N ILE A 108 -4.65 0.63 -19.34
CA ILE A 108 -5.52 0.85 -18.19
C ILE A 108 -6.90 0.26 -18.50
N VAL A 109 -7.41 -0.53 -17.55
CA VAL A 109 -8.78 -1.07 -17.53
C VAL A 109 -9.63 -0.32 -16.50
N TRP A 110 -9.03 0.05 -15.38
CA TRP A 110 -9.65 0.85 -14.32
C TRP A 110 -8.58 1.66 -13.57
N GLY A 111 -8.98 2.82 -13.04
CA GLY A 111 -8.11 3.76 -12.33
C GLY A 111 -7.48 4.81 -13.25
N PRO A 112 -6.53 5.61 -12.73
CA PRO A 112 -6.01 5.55 -11.36
C PRO A 112 -7.03 6.04 -10.31
N TRP A 113 -6.92 5.49 -9.10
CA TRP A 113 -7.65 5.95 -7.91
C TRP A 113 -6.66 6.00 -6.76
N GLU A 114 -6.48 7.15 -6.14
CA GLU A 114 -5.39 7.39 -5.18
C GLU A 114 -5.89 7.92 -3.83
N PRO A 115 -6.40 7.03 -2.96
CA PRO A 115 -6.76 7.41 -1.61
C PRO A 115 -5.52 7.76 -0.78
N LEU A 116 -5.73 8.68 0.17
CA LEU A 116 -4.74 9.14 1.13
C LEU A 116 -5.05 8.54 2.50
N TYR A 117 -4.00 8.13 3.20
CA TYR A 117 -4.09 7.45 4.48
C TYR A 117 -3.18 8.07 5.54
N GLU A 118 -3.67 8.09 6.77
CA GLU A 118 -2.83 8.23 7.96
C GLU A 118 -2.48 6.84 8.51
N ILE A 119 -1.29 6.71 9.12
CA ILE A 119 -0.87 5.48 9.79
C ILE A 119 -1.29 5.53 11.26
N VAL A 120 -2.24 4.68 11.65
CA VAL A 120 -2.70 4.56 13.05
C VAL A 120 -1.70 3.75 13.88
N TYR A 121 -1.18 2.67 13.32
CA TYR A 121 -0.18 1.80 13.94
C TYR A 121 0.86 1.37 12.91
N ALA A 122 2.12 1.24 13.33
CA ALA A 122 3.18 0.66 12.52
C ALA A 122 4.22 -0.05 13.39
N ASN A 123 4.55 -1.27 12.98
CA ASN A 123 5.72 -2.03 13.40
C ASN A 123 6.35 -2.60 12.12
N MET A 124 7.12 -1.76 11.43
CA MET A 124 7.69 -2.06 10.11
C MET A 124 9.22 -1.89 10.21
N PRO A 125 10.01 -2.98 10.19
CA PRO A 125 11.46 -2.90 10.29
C PRO A 125 12.06 -2.38 9.00
N ILE A 126 13.26 -1.78 9.09
CA ILE A 126 14.09 -1.49 7.92
C ILE A 126 14.30 -2.76 7.07
N ASN A 127 14.29 -2.60 5.75
CA ASN A 127 14.59 -3.72 4.85
C ASN A 127 16.09 -4.05 4.89
N THR A 128 16.40 -5.33 4.77
CA THR A 128 17.77 -5.86 4.73
C THR A 128 17.84 -7.02 3.77
N GLU A 129 18.91 -7.09 2.98
CA GLU A 129 19.22 -8.28 2.21
C GLU A 129 19.84 -9.35 3.12
N MET A 130 19.91 -10.60 2.63
CA MET A 130 20.64 -11.67 3.33
C MET A 130 22.13 -11.39 3.51
N THR A 131 22.69 -10.41 2.81
CA THR A 131 24.08 -10.01 2.97
C THR A 131 24.30 -9.08 4.15
N ASP A 132 23.26 -8.41 4.64
CA ASP A 132 23.40 -7.28 5.54
C ASP A 132 23.29 -7.68 7.02
N PHE A 133 22.76 -8.88 7.30
CA PHE A 133 22.44 -9.29 8.67
C PHE A 133 23.68 -9.32 9.58
N THR A 134 24.85 -9.67 9.06
CA THR A 134 26.09 -9.70 9.86
C THR A 134 26.46 -8.31 10.36
N THR A 135 26.37 -7.29 9.51
CA THR A 135 26.60 -5.89 9.85
C THR A 135 25.53 -5.35 10.79
N VAL A 136 24.25 -5.65 10.53
CA VAL A 136 23.13 -5.20 11.37
C VAL A 136 23.23 -5.77 12.78
N VAL A 137 23.48 -7.08 12.90
CA VAL A 137 23.69 -7.75 14.18
C VAL A 137 24.89 -7.14 14.90
N GLY A 138 26.05 -7.02 14.22
CA GLY A 138 27.25 -6.43 14.80
C GLY A 138 27.02 -5.02 15.35
N ARG A 139 26.36 -4.14 14.57
CA ARG A 139 26.01 -2.77 14.99
C ARG A 139 25.10 -2.75 16.21
N LYS A 140 24.00 -3.52 16.20
CA LYS A 140 23.04 -3.55 17.32
C LYS A 140 23.65 -4.10 18.61
N PHE A 141 24.54 -5.07 18.52
CA PHE A 141 25.32 -5.53 19.68
C PHE A 141 26.29 -4.46 20.18
N ALA A 142 27.02 -3.78 19.30
CA ALA A 142 27.94 -2.70 19.67
C ALA A 142 27.23 -1.51 20.35
N GLU A 143 26.00 -1.22 19.97
CA GLU A 143 25.15 -0.19 20.59
C GLU A 143 24.49 -0.64 21.91
N GLY A 144 24.68 -1.91 22.34
CA GLY A 144 24.01 -2.46 23.54
C GLY A 144 22.51 -2.71 23.35
N LYS A 145 22.06 -2.85 22.10
CA LYS A 145 20.64 -2.95 21.71
C LYS A 145 20.32 -4.27 20.95
N PRO A 146 20.68 -5.45 21.47
CA PRO A 146 20.46 -6.72 20.76
C PRO A 146 18.97 -7.06 20.56
N MET A 147 18.09 -6.55 21.44
CA MET A 147 16.64 -6.73 21.32
C MET A 147 16.02 -5.90 20.18
N GLU A 148 16.76 -4.96 19.60
CA GLU A 148 16.34 -4.17 18.44
C GLU A 148 16.80 -4.78 17.11
N ILE A 149 17.33 -6.02 17.10
CA ILE A 149 17.66 -6.73 15.86
C ILE A 149 16.34 -7.14 15.18
N PRO A 150 16.03 -6.61 13.99
CA PRO A 150 14.79 -6.93 13.30
C PRO A 150 14.86 -8.31 12.60
N PRO A 151 13.72 -8.88 12.19
CA PRO A 151 13.74 -9.97 11.21
C PRO A 151 14.34 -9.48 9.87
N ILE A 152 14.86 -10.40 9.07
CA ILE A 152 15.38 -10.09 7.73
C ILE A 152 14.20 -9.89 6.78
N SER A 153 13.81 -8.64 6.55
CA SER A 153 12.74 -8.27 5.60
C SER A 153 13.35 -7.92 4.24
N GLN A 154 13.51 -8.93 3.39
CA GLN A 154 14.17 -8.77 2.09
C GLN A 154 13.39 -7.83 1.16
N PRO A 155 14.08 -6.88 0.51
CA PRO A 155 13.46 -5.95 -0.43
C PRO A 155 13.24 -6.57 -1.83
N PHE A 156 12.66 -5.78 -2.74
CA PHE A 156 12.64 -6.01 -4.18
C PHE A 156 12.00 -7.35 -4.60
N GLY A 157 10.81 -7.59 -4.09
CA GLY A 157 9.96 -8.72 -4.45
C GLY A 157 10.32 -10.08 -3.82
N LYS A 158 11.16 -10.07 -2.78
CA LYS A 158 11.58 -11.27 -2.03
C LYS A 158 10.78 -11.52 -0.74
N ARG A 159 9.60 -10.93 -0.64
CA ARG A 159 8.62 -11.15 0.44
C ARG A 159 7.19 -10.98 -0.07
N SER A 160 6.20 -11.33 0.74
CA SER A 160 4.78 -11.19 0.41
C SER A 160 4.07 -10.22 1.35
N VAL A 161 3.02 -9.58 0.86
CA VAL A 161 2.18 -8.66 1.64
C VAL A 161 0.74 -9.15 1.63
N ALA A 162 0.12 -9.24 2.80
CA ALA A 162 -1.32 -9.33 2.95
C ALA A 162 -1.89 -7.91 3.04
N PHE A 163 -2.68 -7.53 2.06
CA PHE A 163 -3.40 -6.26 2.01
C PHE A 163 -4.87 -6.54 2.34
N ALA A 164 -5.25 -6.28 3.59
CA ALA A 164 -6.57 -6.64 4.10
C ALA A 164 -7.48 -5.40 4.20
N GLU A 165 -8.49 -5.34 3.34
CA GLU A 165 -9.49 -4.28 3.26
C GLU A 165 -10.57 -4.46 4.34
N HIS A 166 -10.88 -3.38 5.05
CA HIS A 166 -11.91 -3.32 6.10
C HIS A 166 -12.71 -2.03 5.98
N ILE A 167 -14.03 -2.11 6.10
CA ILE A 167 -14.91 -0.96 6.29
C ILE A 167 -15.59 -1.12 7.64
N VAL A 168 -15.42 -0.15 8.53
CA VAL A 168 -15.83 -0.24 9.93
C VAL A 168 -17.16 0.49 10.13
N LYS A 169 -18.03 -0.02 11.01
CA LYS A 169 -19.29 0.65 11.40
C LYS A 169 -18.97 2.04 12.00
N PRO A 170 -19.67 3.12 11.62
CA PRO A 170 -19.49 4.42 12.26
C PRO A 170 -19.71 4.32 13.78
N GLY A 171 -18.80 4.90 14.58
CA GLY A 171 -18.80 4.82 16.04
C GLY A 171 -18.14 3.55 16.63
N LYS A 172 -17.59 2.66 15.79
CA LYS A 172 -16.84 1.46 16.20
C LYS A 172 -15.35 1.50 15.85
N GLU A 173 -14.85 2.62 15.34
CA GLU A 173 -13.46 2.84 14.92
C GLU A 173 -12.47 2.50 16.03
N LYS A 174 -12.73 2.98 17.25
CA LYS A 174 -11.82 2.76 18.38
C LYS A 174 -11.75 1.30 18.79
N GLN A 175 -12.89 0.60 18.82
CA GLN A 175 -12.96 -0.84 19.10
C GLN A 175 -12.19 -1.63 18.03
N PHE A 176 -12.36 -1.28 16.75
CA PHE A 176 -11.63 -1.90 15.66
C PHE A 176 -10.12 -1.67 15.79
N GLU A 177 -9.69 -0.42 15.96
CA GLU A 177 -8.28 -0.03 16.08
C GLU A 177 -7.61 -0.74 17.27
N ASP A 178 -8.25 -0.79 18.44
CA ASP A 178 -7.67 -1.44 19.62
C ASP A 178 -7.53 -2.97 19.43
N ALA A 179 -8.56 -3.63 18.88
CA ALA A 179 -8.55 -5.08 18.65
C ALA A 179 -7.57 -5.49 17.54
N ILE A 180 -7.49 -4.73 16.45
CA ILE A 180 -6.59 -5.05 15.35
C ILE A 180 -5.13 -4.80 15.75
N ILE A 181 -4.83 -3.73 16.47
CA ILE A 181 -3.47 -3.47 16.99
C ILE A 181 -3.02 -4.60 17.90
N LYS A 182 -3.89 -5.04 18.82
CA LYS A 182 -3.59 -6.17 19.71
C LYS A 182 -3.34 -7.46 18.92
N THR A 183 -4.11 -7.70 17.86
CA THR A 183 -3.90 -8.84 16.96
C THR A 183 -2.52 -8.77 16.26
N LEU A 184 -2.15 -7.59 15.74
CA LEU A 184 -0.86 -7.39 15.06
C LEU A 184 0.34 -7.51 16.02
N GLU A 185 0.18 -7.09 17.27
CA GLU A 185 1.17 -7.32 18.33
C GLU A 185 1.36 -8.82 18.60
N MET A 186 0.26 -9.59 18.60
CA MET A 186 0.32 -11.04 18.75
C MET A 186 1.02 -11.71 17.55
N PHE A 187 0.86 -11.20 16.33
CA PHE A 187 1.52 -11.74 15.13
C PHE A 187 3.04 -11.70 15.16
N LYS A 188 3.67 -10.91 16.04
CA LYS A 188 5.12 -10.96 16.26
C LYS A 188 5.61 -12.37 16.67
N ARG A 189 4.73 -13.22 17.19
CA ARG A 189 5.01 -14.63 17.53
C ARG A 189 4.88 -15.60 16.35
N ALA A 190 4.48 -15.13 15.17
CA ALA A 190 4.25 -15.98 14.00
C ALA A 190 5.54 -16.12 13.17
N PRO A 191 5.95 -17.36 12.82
CA PRO A 191 7.09 -17.58 11.93
C PRO A 191 6.90 -16.84 10.61
N GLY A 192 7.95 -16.17 10.15
CA GLY A 192 7.94 -15.43 8.89
C GLY A 192 7.21 -14.09 8.93
N PHE A 193 6.73 -13.61 10.08
CA PHE A 193 6.20 -12.24 10.21
C PHE A 193 7.31 -11.20 10.03
N LEU A 194 7.09 -10.24 9.13
CA LEU A 194 8.08 -9.21 8.77
C LEU A 194 7.66 -7.79 9.14
N GLY A 195 6.49 -7.61 9.74
CA GLY A 195 5.98 -6.30 10.14
C GLY A 195 4.51 -6.09 9.75
N ALA A 196 3.89 -5.08 10.34
CA ALA A 196 2.52 -4.69 10.01
C ALA A 196 2.27 -3.21 10.26
N MET A 197 1.29 -2.65 9.55
CA MET A 197 0.75 -1.33 9.80
C MET A 197 -0.75 -1.27 9.53
N VAL A 198 -1.42 -0.30 10.18
CA VAL A 198 -2.85 -0.03 10.00
C VAL A 198 -2.97 1.36 9.39
N LEU A 199 -3.55 1.42 8.20
CA LEU A 199 -3.81 2.64 7.44
C LEU A 199 -5.29 2.99 7.59
N LYS A 200 -5.58 4.26 7.85
CA LYS A 200 -6.94 4.81 7.93
C LYS A 200 -7.12 5.86 6.85
N GLU A 201 -8.14 5.69 6.01
CA GLU A 201 -8.38 6.59 4.89
C GLU A 201 -8.82 7.98 5.40
N ILE A 202 -8.16 9.02 4.92
CA ILE A 202 -8.42 10.41 5.32
C ILE A 202 -8.97 11.28 4.18
N GLY A 203 -9.03 10.74 2.97
CA GLY A 203 -9.42 11.46 1.77
C GLY A 203 -8.89 10.80 0.51
N VAL A 204 -9.04 11.47 -0.63
CA VAL A 204 -8.59 10.98 -1.93
C VAL A 204 -7.92 12.10 -2.70
N SER A 205 -6.79 11.84 -3.35
CA SER A 205 -6.16 12.84 -4.22
C SER A 205 -6.98 13.03 -5.50
N PRO A 206 -7.57 14.22 -5.76
CA PRO A 206 -8.28 14.48 -7.02
C PRO A 206 -7.33 14.41 -8.22
N LEU A 207 -6.12 14.99 -8.12
CA LEU A 207 -5.12 14.97 -9.19
C LEU A 207 -4.53 13.59 -9.41
N GLY A 208 -4.20 12.86 -8.34
CA GLY A 208 -3.71 11.48 -8.40
C GLY A 208 -4.73 10.51 -9.03
N SER A 209 -6.02 10.81 -8.85
CA SER A 209 -7.14 10.00 -9.36
C SER A 209 -7.69 10.47 -10.71
N LEU A 210 -7.07 11.48 -11.34
CA LEU A 210 -7.56 12.12 -12.57
C LEU A 210 -9.04 12.55 -12.50
N GLN A 211 -9.47 13.01 -11.33
CA GLN A 211 -10.84 13.48 -11.07
C GLN A 211 -10.91 15.00 -11.23
N PHE A 212 -11.44 15.42 -12.38
CA PHE A 212 -11.48 16.81 -12.80
C PHE A 212 -12.91 17.33 -12.94
N GLY A 213 -13.06 18.65 -12.92
CA GLY A 213 -14.23 19.35 -13.40
C GLY A 213 -14.39 19.19 -14.91
N ALA A 214 -15.53 19.63 -15.44
CA ALA A 214 -15.92 19.37 -16.83
C ALA A 214 -14.85 19.77 -17.87
N LYS A 215 -14.20 20.94 -17.70
CA LYS A 215 -13.19 21.43 -18.63
C LYS A 215 -11.98 20.49 -18.69
N ALA A 216 -11.34 20.23 -17.56
CA ALA A 216 -10.16 19.37 -17.51
C ALA A 216 -10.48 17.90 -17.78
N PHE A 217 -11.72 17.46 -17.55
CA PHE A 217 -12.21 16.16 -18.00
C PHE A 217 -12.18 16.04 -19.53
N HIS A 218 -12.70 17.04 -20.26
CA HIS A 218 -12.61 17.06 -21.72
C HIS A 218 -11.16 17.08 -22.20
N GLU A 219 -10.30 17.92 -21.60
CA GLU A 219 -8.87 17.98 -21.93
C GLU A 219 -8.18 16.61 -21.72
N ALA A 220 -8.56 15.87 -20.68
CA ALA A 220 -8.00 14.53 -20.41
C ALA A 220 -8.44 13.48 -21.44
N LEU A 221 -9.65 13.59 -21.99
CA LEU A 221 -10.15 12.68 -23.04
C LEU A 221 -9.63 13.03 -24.44
N GLU A 222 -9.41 14.31 -24.70
CA GLU A 222 -9.05 14.83 -26.03
C GLU A 222 -7.55 14.96 -26.24
N THR A 223 -6.75 14.84 -25.18
CA THR A 223 -5.28 14.91 -25.28
C THR A 223 -4.71 13.79 -26.14
N ASP A 224 -3.69 14.12 -26.92
CA ASP A 224 -2.81 13.19 -27.63
C ASP A 224 -1.59 12.76 -26.77
N GLY A 225 -1.56 13.18 -25.50
CA GLY A 225 -0.46 12.98 -24.57
C GLY A 225 0.56 14.13 -24.54
N SER A 226 0.44 15.14 -25.40
CA SER A 226 1.32 16.31 -25.41
C SER A 226 0.78 17.49 -24.59
N ASN A 227 -0.54 17.63 -24.54
CA ASN A 227 -1.26 18.61 -23.73
C ASN A 227 -1.66 18.01 -22.38
N VAL A 228 -1.72 18.84 -21.34
CA VAL A 228 -2.10 18.40 -19.99
C VAL A 228 -3.35 19.15 -19.53
N PRO A 229 -4.29 18.47 -18.84
CA PRO A 229 -5.48 19.12 -18.26
C PRO A 229 -5.11 20.23 -17.28
N ASP A 230 -5.97 21.22 -17.09
CA ASP A 230 -5.79 22.26 -16.08
C ASP A 230 -5.80 21.66 -14.66
N PRO A 231 -4.66 21.65 -13.94
CA PRO A 231 -4.60 21.01 -12.63
C PRO A 231 -5.36 21.80 -11.56
N ASN A 232 -5.86 23.02 -11.84
CA ASN A 232 -6.70 23.80 -10.91
C ASN A 232 -8.18 23.42 -11.03
N ASN A 233 -8.55 22.62 -12.02
CA ASN A 233 -9.93 22.25 -12.27
C ASN A 233 -10.24 20.87 -11.70
N THR A 234 -9.96 20.65 -10.41
CA THR A 234 -10.37 19.47 -9.65
C THR A 234 -11.83 19.59 -9.19
N VAL A 235 -12.50 18.45 -8.94
CA VAL A 235 -13.91 18.43 -8.49
C VAL A 235 -14.08 18.54 -6.97
N PHE A 236 -13.04 18.29 -6.20
CA PHE A 236 -13.06 18.29 -4.74
C PHE A 236 -11.63 18.50 -4.19
N GLU A 237 -11.51 18.92 -2.93
CA GLU A 237 -10.28 18.81 -2.15
C GLU A 237 -10.18 17.45 -1.45
N ALA A 238 -8.97 16.98 -1.16
CA ALA A 238 -8.78 15.59 -0.72
C ALA A 238 -9.63 15.16 0.49
N PRO A 239 -9.76 15.96 1.58
CA PRO A 239 -10.59 15.59 2.73
C PRO A 239 -12.10 15.52 2.45
N GLU A 240 -12.60 16.17 1.40
CA GLU A 240 -14.03 16.12 1.04
C GLU A 240 -14.43 14.73 0.54
N ALA A 241 -13.47 13.98 -0.02
CA ALA A 241 -13.66 12.60 -0.46
C ALA A 241 -13.43 11.56 0.65
N LYS A 242 -13.27 11.97 1.91
CA LYS A 242 -13.10 11.04 3.04
C LYS A 242 -14.36 10.19 3.22
N PRO A 243 -14.25 8.84 3.19
CA PRO A 243 -15.42 7.97 3.23
C PRO A 243 -16.06 7.92 4.63
N THR A 244 -17.38 7.84 4.65
CA THR A 244 -18.17 7.38 5.79
C THR A 244 -19.15 6.32 5.27
N PRO A 245 -19.05 5.04 5.67
CA PRO A 245 -18.26 4.52 6.81
C PRO A 245 -16.72 4.56 6.60
N PRO A 246 -15.93 4.57 7.69
CA PRO A 246 -14.47 4.67 7.61
C PRO A 246 -13.81 3.41 7.04
N ASN A 247 -12.86 3.63 6.14
CA ASN A 247 -12.09 2.59 5.46
C ASN A 247 -10.71 2.42 6.11
N TYR A 248 -10.27 1.17 6.21
CA TYR A 248 -8.96 0.80 6.73
C TYR A 248 -8.30 -0.25 5.85
N ILE A 249 -6.97 -0.18 5.79
CA ILE A 249 -6.11 -1.25 5.26
C ILE A 249 -5.26 -1.77 6.40
N VAL A 250 -5.33 -3.07 6.65
CA VAL A 250 -4.39 -3.77 7.52
C VAL A 250 -3.34 -4.41 6.62
N HIS A 251 -2.16 -3.80 6.59
CA HIS A 251 -1.01 -4.22 5.79
C HIS A 251 -0.10 -5.09 6.64
N VAL A 252 0.14 -6.34 6.24
CA VAL A 252 1.00 -7.28 6.97
C VAL A 252 2.01 -7.92 6.03
N GLU A 253 3.29 -7.89 6.39
CA GLU A 253 4.36 -8.46 5.58
C GLU A 253 4.79 -9.83 6.12
N TRP A 254 5.06 -10.74 5.19
CA TRP A 254 5.42 -12.12 5.47
C TRP A 254 6.56 -12.59 4.58
N SER A 255 7.38 -13.52 5.06
CA SER A 255 8.52 -14.06 4.32
C SER A 255 8.14 -14.80 3.04
N GLY A 256 6.88 -15.20 2.89
CA GLY A 256 6.34 -15.81 1.69
C GLY A 256 4.87 -16.20 1.83
N PRO A 257 4.26 -16.79 0.78
CA PRO A 257 2.83 -17.11 0.75
C PRO A 257 2.37 -18.09 1.83
N ASP A 258 3.16 -19.12 2.15
CA ASP A 258 2.79 -20.09 3.18
C ASP A 258 2.81 -19.47 4.58
N ALA A 259 3.86 -18.69 4.88
CA ALA A 259 3.94 -17.94 6.14
C ALA A 259 2.77 -16.97 6.28
N LEU A 260 2.38 -16.30 5.19
CA LEU A 260 1.19 -15.47 5.13
C LEU A 260 -0.07 -16.27 5.42
N GLN A 261 -0.29 -17.39 4.73
CA GLN A 261 -1.51 -18.18 4.87
C GLN A 261 -1.70 -18.70 6.30
N PHE A 262 -0.69 -19.33 6.87
CA PHE A 262 -0.78 -19.92 8.21
C PHE A 262 -0.59 -18.88 9.32
N GLY A 263 0.19 -17.83 9.07
CA GLY A 263 0.38 -16.70 9.98
C GLY A 263 -0.90 -15.91 10.17
N MET A 264 -1.51 -15.44 9.07
CA MET A 264 -2.83 -14.80 9.11
C MET A 264 -3.89 -15.77 9.63
N GLY A 265 -3.82 -17.05 9.25
CA GLY A 265 -4.72 -18.10 9.74
C GLY A 265 -4.74 -18.28 11.26
N ARG A 266 -3.73 -17.79 12.01
CA ARG A 266 -3.73 -17.84 13.48
C ARG A 266 -4.97 -17.21 14.10
N VAL A 267 -5.52 -16.14 13.53
CA VAL A 267 -6.76 -15.50 14.02
C VAL A 267 -8.01 -16.37 13.85
N LEU A 268 -7.90 -17.49 13.14
CA LEU A 268 -8.99 -18.44 12.91
C LEU A 268 -8.76 -19.76 13.65
N ILE A 269 -7.51 -20.21 13.74
CA ILE A 269 -7.15 -21.55 14.24
C ILE A 269 -6.59 -21.56 15.67
N SER A 270 -6.06 -20.43 16.16
CA SER A 270 -5.57 -20.33 17.54
C SER A 270 -6.64 -19.68 18.41
N PRO A 271 -7.17 -20.36 19.44
CA PRO A 271 -8.23 -19.81 20.28
C PRO A 271 -7.88 -18.46 20.92
N GLU A 272 -6.62 -18.27 21.34
CA GLU A 272 -6.14 -17.02 21.93
C GLU A 272 -6.20 -15.84 20.94
N TYR A 273 -5.74 -16.04 19.71
CA TYR A 273 -5.78 -15.01 18.67
C TYR A 273 -7.20 -14.73 18.20
N ARG A 274 -7.98 -15.80 18.04
CA ARG A 274 -9.36 -15.72 17.57
C ARG A 274 -10.20 -14.88 18.52
N ALA A 275 -10.13 -15.11 19.83
CA ALA A 275 -10.90 -14.35 20.80
C ALA A 275 -10.65 -12.84 20.71
N VAL A 276 -9.40 -12.42 20.46
CA VAL A 276 -9.06 -11.00 20.27
C VAL A 276 -9.54 -10.48 18.92
N HIS A 277 -9.34 -11.25 17.85
CA HIS A 277 -9.71 -10.84 16.51
C HIS A 277 -11.23 -10.82 16.27
N ASP A 278 -11.99 -11.64 16.97
CA ASP A 278 -13.46 -11.63 16.95
C ASP A 278 -14.00 -10.25 17.34
N GLU A 279 -13.34 -9.54 18.28
CA GLU A 279 -13.70 -8.16 18.66
C GLU A 279 -13.59 -7.18 17.47
N ALA A 280 -12.63 -7.37 16.57
CA ALA A 280 -12.49 -6.56 15.36
C ALA A 280 -13.57 -6.94 14.34
N LEU A 281 -13.86 -8.23 14.15
CA LEU A 281 -14.88 -8.71 13.22
C LEU A 281 -16.29 -8.16 13.53
N ASP A 282 -16.65 -8.02 14.81
CA ASP A 282 -17.94 -7.46 15.24
C ASP A 282 -18.16 -6.00 14.82
N THR A 283 -17.08 -5.29 14.49
CA THR A 283 -17.12 -3.89 14.07
C THR A 283 -17.33 -3.69 12.56
N LEU A 284 -17.22 -4.74 11.75
CA LEU A 284 -17.13 -4.59 10.30
C LEU A 284 -18.49 -4.43 9.61
N ILE A 285 -18.53 -3.56 8.60
CA ILE A 285 -19.53 -3.52 7.53
C ILE A 285 -19.05 -4.35 6.34
N TYR A 286 -17.77 -4.23 5.99
CA TYR A 286 -17.11 -5.00 4.93
C TYR A 286 -15.75 -5.52 5.41
N GLY A 287 -15.37 -6.68 4.90
CA GLY A 287 -14.08 -7.30 5.14
C GLY A 287 -14.12 -8.44 6.18
N PRO A 288 -12.95 -9.04 6.47
CA PRO A 288 -11.68 -8.80 5.77
C PRO A 288 -11.69 -9.38 4.35
N TYR A 289 -11.30 -8.57 3.36
CA TYR A 289 -10.93 -9.06 2.02
C TYR A 289 -9.43 -8.89 1.83
N ILE A 290 -8.70 -10.01 1.67
CA ILE A 290 -7.24 -10.01 1.72
C ILE A 290 -6.65 -10.30 0.34
N ARG A 291 -6.08 -9.27 -0.27
CA ARG A 291 -5.24 -9.41 -1.47
C ARG A 291 -3.85 -9.85 -1.05
N ILE A 292 -3.22 -10.66 -1.90
CA ILE A 292 -1.81 -11.00 -1.77
C ILE A 292 -1.04 -10.16 -2.77
N LEU A 293 -0.10 -9.38 -2.26
CA LEU A 293 0.72 -8.48 -3.06
C LEU A 293 2.20 -8.86 -2.99
N ASN A 294 2.92 -8.56 -4.07
CA ASN A 294 4.36 -8.63 -4.18
C ASN A 294 4.93 -7.19 -4.20
N PRO A 295 5.78 -6.76 -3.25
CA PRO A 295 6.42 -5.44 -3.24
C PRO A 295 7.63 -5.40 -4.18
N VAL A 296 7.38 -5.15 -5.47
CA VAL A 296 8.36 -5.33 -6.55
C VAL A 296 9.41 -4.22 -6.62
N MET A 297 8.98 -2.96 -6.54
CA MET A 297 9.88 -1.80 -6.64
C MET A 297 9.68 -0.93 -5.41
N GLU A 298 10.73 -0.57 -4.69
CA GLU A 298 10.60 0.20 -3.46
C GLU A 298 11.84 1.07 -3.19
N GLY A 299 11.60 2.24 -2.62
CA GLY A 299 12.62 3.08 -2.01
C GLY A 299 12.61 2.82 -0.51
N THR A 300 13.38 1.83 -0.05
CA THR A 300 13.32 1.27 1.31
C THR A 300 13.56 2.30 2.43
N PHE A 301 14.17 3.43 2.10
CA PHE A 301 14.47 4.54 3.01
C PHE A 301 13.23 5.20 3.65
N TRP A 302 12.01 4.93 3.16
CA TRP A 302 10.79 5.34 3.87
C TRP A 302 10.69 4.74 5.28
N ARG A 303 11.30 3.57 5.48
CA ARG A 303 11.36 2.90 6.78
C ARG A 303 12.44 3.45 7.68
N GLU A 304 13.45 4.13 7.13
CA GLU A 304 14.42 4.87 7.93
C GLU A 304 13.69 6.04 8.58
N TYR A 305 12.98 6.85 7.79
CA TYR A 305 12.14 7.95 8.30
C TYR A 305 11.12 7.50 9.35
N LEU A 306 10.46 6.33 9.15
CA LEU A 306 9.50 5.80 10.11
C LEU A 306 10.11 5.45 11.47
N ASN A 307 11.37 5.02 11.49
CA ASN A 307 12.04 4.44 12.67
C ASN A 307 13.09 5.39 13.29
N GLU A 308 13.12 6.66 12.87
CA GLU A 308 13.93 7.75 13.46
C GLU A 308 13.32 8.31 14.76
#